data_AF-A0A174F9X0-F1
#
_entry.id   AF-A0A174F9X0-F1
#
_cell.length_a   1.000
_cell.length_b   1.000
_cell.length_c   1.000
_cell.angle_alpha   90.00
_cell.angle_beta   90.00
_cell.angle_gamma   90.00
#
_symmetry.space_group_name_H-M   'P 1'
#
loop_
_entity.id
_entity.type
_entity.pdbx_description
1 polymer ?
#
loop_
_entity_poly.entity_id
_entity_poly.type
_entity_poly.pdbx_seq_one_letter_code
_entity_poly.pdbx_strand_id
1 'polypeptide(L)' 'MFITVAGEKKEVKDGLTLPELIAQENVEMPEYVTVSINEEFVASEDKESTVLKEGDNVEFLYFMGGGC' A
#
# COMPACT_ATOMS: atom_id res chain seq x y z
N MET A 1 5.24 13.58 -6.51
CA MET A 1 5.92 13.25 -5.23
C MET A 1 6.60 11.88 -5.30
N PHE A 2 7.62 11.64 -4.46
CA PHE A 2 8.30 10.34 -4.39
C PHE A 2 7.85 9.55 -3.16
N ILE A 3 7.57 8.26 -3.36
CA ILE A 3 7.29 7.30 -2.28
C ILE A 3 8.16 6.06 -2.46
N THR A 4 8.23 5.23 -1.43
CA THR A 4 8.87 3.90 -1.50
C THR A 4 7.77 2.86 -1.48
N VAL A 5 7.78 1.93 -2.44
CA VAL A 5 6.76 0.88 -2.58
C VAL A 5 7.49 -0.44 -2.63
N ALA A 6 7.24 -1.32 -1.66
CA ALA A 6 7.93 -2.61 -1.52
C ALA A 6 9.48 -2.49 -1.60
N GLY A 7 10.03 -1.41 -1.04
CA GLY A 7 11.47 -1.12 -1.07
C GLY A 7 11.98 -0.39 -2.32
N GLU A 8 11.15 -0.17 -3.34
CA GLU A 8 11.52 0.58 -4.55
C GLU A 8 11.00 2.02 -4.51
N LYS A 9 11.88 2.99 -4.76
CA LYS A 9 11.49 4.40 -4.84
C LYS A 9 10.80 4.69 -6.18
N LYS A 10 9.55 5.15 -6.14
CA LYS A 10 8.74 5.46 -7.32
C LYS A 10 8.25 6.91 -7.28
N GLU A 11 8.13 7.50 -8.46
CA GLU A 11 7.50 8.81 -8.65
C GLU A 11 6.01 8.61 -8.89
N VAL A 12 5.18 9.24 -8.05
CA VAL A 12 3.73 9.17 -8.13
C VAL A 12 3.12 10.57 -8.17
N LYS A 13 1.87 10.65 -8.64
CA LYS A 13 1.10 11.90 -8.60
C LYS A 13 0.85 12.35 -7.17
N ASP A 14 0.77 13.66 -6.97
CA ASP A 14 0.37 14.24 -5.69
C ASP A 14 -1.07 13.86 -5.34
N GLY A 15 -1.26 13.42 -4.10
CA GLY A 15 -2.55 12.93 -3.62
C GLY A 15 -2.97 11.57 -4.20
N LEU A 16 -2.02 10.73 -4.64
CA LEU A 16 -2.29 9.34 -5.02
C LEU A 16 -2.95 8.61 -3.84
N THR A 17 -4.06 7.92 -4.10
CA THR A 17 -4.70 7.10 -3.07
C THR A 17 -4.11 5.70 -3.05
N LEU A 18 -4.21 5.03 -1.91
CA LEU A 18 -3.76 3.65 -1.77
C LEU A 18 -4.37 2.68 -2.80
N PRO A 19 -5.70 2.69 -3.09
CA PRO A 19 -6.27 1.81 -4.12
C PRO A 19 -5.75 2.09 -5.53
N GLU A 20 -5.42 3.36 -5.84
CA GLU A 20 -4.78 3.67 -7.13
C GLU A 20 -3.37 3.08 -7.21
N LEU A 21 -2.61 3.12 -6.11
CA LEU A 21 -1.30 2.47 -6.05
C LEU A 21 -1.41 0.96 -6.21
N ILE A 22 -2.34 0.33 -5.49
CA ILE A 22 -2.60 -1.13 -5.56
C ILE A 22 -2.95 -1.55 -7.00
N ALA A 23 -3.78 -0.75 -7.69
CA ALA A 23 -4.14 -0.99 -9.09
C ALA A 23 -2.94 -0.83 -10.03
N GLN A 24 -2.06 0.15 -9.79
CA GLN A 24 -0.83 0.34 -10.56
C GLN A 24 0.16 -0.83 -10.38
N GLU A 25 0.29 -1.34 -9.15
CA GLU A 25 1.16 -2.47 -8.84
C GLU A 25 0.58 -3.82 -9.30
N ASN A 26 -0.63 -3.84 -9.88
CA ASN A 26 -1.34 -5.05 -10.30
C ASN A 26 -1.37 -6.13 -9.20
N VAL A 27 -1.63 -5.70 -7.96
CA VAL A 27 -1.78 -6.59 -6.82
C VAL A 27 -2.89 -7.60 -7.11
N GLU A 28 -2.56 -8.89 -7.17
CA GLU A 28 -3.50 -9.96 -7.58
C GLU A 28 -4.71 -10.07 -6.64
N MET A 29 -4.53 -9.80 -5.35
CA MET A 29 -5.55 -9.97 -4.31
C MET A 29 -5.60 -8.75 -3.38
N PRO A 30 -6.18 -7.62 -3.84
CA PRO A 30 -6.21 -6.38 -3.08
C PRO A 30 -7.09 -6.46 -1.82
N GLU A 31 -8.04 -7.38 -1.76
CA GLU A 31 -8.86 -7.62 -0.58
C GLU A 31 -8.11 -8.37 0.54
N TYR A 32 -7.13 -9.20 0.16
CA TYR A 32 -6.37 -10.04 1.09
C TYR A 32 -4.98 -9.49 1.42
N VAL A 33 -4.57 -8.43 0.74
CA VAL A 33 -3.30 -7.75 1.01
C VAL A 33 -3.45 -6.86 2.24
N THR A 34 -2.54 -7.01 3.20
CA THR A 34 -2.34 -6.05 4.28
C THR A 34 -1.39 -4.98 3.79
N VAL A 35 -1.75 -3.72 3.99
CA VAL A 35 -0.90 -2.59 3.63
C VAL A 35 -0.33 -1.98 4.90
N SER A 36 0.98 -1.79 4.91
CA SER A 36 1.68 -0.99 5.91
C SER A 36 2.17 0.30 5.27
N ILE A 37 1.94 1.43 5.93
CA ILE A 37 2.48 2.74 5.53
C ILE A 37 3.32 3.25 6.69
N ASN A 38 4.61 3.52 6.45
CA ASN A 38 5.56 3.99 7.46
C ASN A 38 5.59 3.10 8.73
N GLU A 39 5.58 1.78 8.55
CA GLU A 39 5.52 0.78 9.64
C GLU A 39 4.18 0.73 10.39
N GLU A 40 3.15 1.46 9.94
CA GLU A 40 1.81 1.47 10.52
C GLU A 40 0.81 0.76 9.61
N PHE A 41 0.02 -0.16 10.17
CA PHE A 41 -0.95 -0.93 9.40
C PHE A 41 -2.20 -0.12 9.10
N VAL A 42 -2.59 -0.08 7.83
CA VAL A 42 -3.83 0.57 7.38
C VAL A 42 -4.99 -0.42 7.49
N ALA A 43 -6.01 -0.05 8.26
CA ALA A 43 -7.24 -0.83 8.36
C ALA A 43 -7.94 -0.94 7.00
N SER A 44 -8.56 -2.09 6.72
CA SER A 44 -9.21 -2.32 5.43
C SER A 44 -10.30 -1.30 5.09
N GLU A 45 -11.00 -0.77 6.08
CA GLU A 45 -12.00 0.31 5.91
C GLU A 45 -11.37 1.65 5.54
N ASP A 46 -10.17 1.93 6.04
CA ASP A 46 -9.47 3.19 5.77
C ASP A 46 -8.73 3.17 4.43
N LYS A 47 -8.44 1.98 3.87
CA LYS A 47 -7.69 1.83 2.61
C LYS A 47 -8.26 2.68 1.48
N GLU A 48 -9.58 2.72 1.32
CA GLU A 48 -10.23 3.49 0.24
C GLU A 48 -10.05 5.02 0.40
N SER A 49 -9.95 5.49 1.64
CA SER A 49 -9.81 6.92 1.97
C SER A 49 -8.36 7.36 2.19
N THR A 50 -7.43 6.40 2.21
CA THR A 50 -6.02 6.65 2.51
C THR A 50 -5.33 7.33 1.32
N VAL A 51 -4.81 8.52 1.59
CA VAL A 51 -4.02 9.33 0.63
C VAL A 51 -2.55 9.27 1.01
N LEU A 52 -1.71 8.90 0.04
CA LEU A 52 -0.27 8.82 0.20
C LEU A 52 0.35 10.22 0.17
N LYS A 53 1.41 10.39 0.96
CA LYS A 53 2.18 11.63 1.11
C LYS A 53 3.62 11.42 0.69
N GLU A 54 4.28 12.53 0.33
CA GLU A 54 5.67 12.49 -0.11
C GLU A 54 6.57 11.90 1.00
N GLY A 55 7.41 10.94 0.61
CA GLY A 55 8.30 10.22 1.51
C GLY A 55 7.70 8.99 2.17
N ASP A 56 6.41 8.69 1.94
CA ASP A 56 5.78 7.50 2.52
C ASP A 56 6.46 6.21 2.06
N ASN A 57 6.56 5.26 2.98
CA ASN A 57 7.01 3.90 2.70
C ASN A 57 5.82 2.94 2.78
N VAL A 58 5.43 2.37 1.64
CA VAL A 58 4.31 1.46 1.51
C VAL A 58 4.81 0.04 1.31
N GLU A 59 4.36 -0.88 2.16
CA GLU A 59 4.62 -2.31 2.02
C GLU A 59 3.33 -3.11 1.86
N PHE A 60 3.38 -4.07 0.94
CA PHE A 60 2.32 -5.03 0.68
C PHE A 60 2.68 -6.36 1.34
N LEU A 61 1.90 -6.76 2.34
CA LEU A 61 2.11 -7.96 3.12
C LEU A 61 0.94 -8.91 2.88
N TYR A 62 1.24 -10.13 2.44
CA TYR A 62 0.25 -11.20 2.35
C TYR A 62 0.39 -12.07 3.59
N PHE A 63 -0.54 -11.93 4.53
CA PHE A 63 -0.70 -12.92 5.60
C PHE A 63 -1.38 -14.16 5.01
N MET A 64 -0.63 -14.97 4.28
CA MET A 64 -1.01 -16.37 4.08
C MET A 64 -0.86 -17.06 5.44
N GLY A 65 -1.95 -17.10 6.20
CA GLY A 65 -2.01 -17.76 7.50
C GLY A 65 -1.59 -19.22 7.39
N GLY A 66 -0.32 -19.49 7.67
CA GLY A 66 0.20 -20.82 7.89
C GLY A 66 -0.12 -21.25 9.32
N GLY A 67 -0.83 -22.37 9.46
CA GLY A 67 -0.90 -23.10 10.74
C GLY A 67 -2.24 -23.76 10.98
N CYS A 68 -2.39 -24.99 10.50
CA CYS A 68 -3.25 -25.98 11.14
C CYS A 68 -2.69 -26.34 12.52
#